data_AF-A0A3P1XQ96-F1
#
_entry.id   AF-A0A3P1XQ96-F1
#
_cell.length_a   1.000
_cell.length_b   1.000
_cell.length_c   1.000
_cell.angle_alpha   90.00
_cell.angle_beta   90.00
_cell.angle_gamma   90.00
#
_symmetry.space_group_name_H-M   'P 1'
#
loop_
_entity.id
_entity.type
_entity.pdbx_description
1 polymer ?
#
loop_
_entity_poly.entity_id
_entity_poly.type
_entity_poly.pdbx_seq_one_letter_code
_entity_poly.pdbx_strand_id
1 'polypeptide(L)'
;MNSRPARAVRSERSSIDLKQLDGNWRITALYKGNYEHFSKMERGAVRKTANLYRNACADKKDDLFIFNVARTTYRRSHCGIVSNAKKWTVNKGRTGVTLTTPPNESIRVVKLTADKLILEGEFVFAVPKPQTGIYLLERTSK
;
A
#
# COMPACT_ATOMS: atom_id res chain seq x y z
N MET A 1 -12.70 20.01 43.32
CA MET A 1 -12.55 20.32 41.88
C MET A 1 -12.22 19.02 41.15
N ASN A 2 -13.13 18.56 40.28
CA ASN A 2 -13.06 17.27 39.61
C ASN A 2 -12.13 17.34 38.39
N SER A 3 -10.91 16.80 38.51
CA SER A 3 -10.02 16.60 37.36
C SER A 3 -10.55 15.43 36.52
N ARG A 4 -11.14 15.76 35.37
CA ARG A 4 -11.56 14.77 34.36
C ARG A 4 -10.33 13.96 33.92
N PRO A 5 -10.38 12.62 33.86
CA PRO A 5 -9.29 11.84 33.32
C PRO A 5 -9.14 12.18 31.83
N ALA A 6 -7.92 12.51 31.42
CA ALA A 6 -7.54 12.66 30.02
C ALA A 6 -7.97 11.39 29.29
N ARG A 7 -8.91 11.54 28.36
CA ARG A 7 -9.36 10.47 27.49
C ARG A 7 -8.13 10.05 26.69
N ALA A 8 -7.50 8.95 27.11
CA ALA A 8 -6.51 8.28 26.28
C ALA A 8 -7.19 8.04 24.94
N VAL A 9 -6.74 8.74 23.90
CA VAL A 9 -7.09 8.42 22.52
C VAL A 9 -6.57 7.00 22.37
N ARG A 10 -7.47 6.04 22.53
CA ARG A 10 -7.23 4.63 22.30
C ARG A 10 -6.74 4.61 20.86
N SER A 11 -5.43 4.52 20.66
CA SER A 11 -4.90 4.24 19.34
C SER A 11 -5.51 2.90 19.01
N GLU A 12 -6.54 2.92 18.15
CA GLU A 12 -7.03 1.72 17.52
C GLU A 12 -5.81 1.12 16.86
N ARG A 13 -5.20 0.15 17.54
CA ARG A 13 -4.26 -0.77 16.94
C ARG A 13 -5.10 -1.45 15.88
N SER A 14 -5.14 -0.87 14.69
CA SER A 14 -5.74 -1.51 13.53
C SER A 14 -4.93 -2.79 13.35
N SER A 15 -5.45 -3.89 13.91
CA SER A 15 -4.87 -5.21 13.74
C SER A 15 -5.18 -5.58 12.29
N ILE A 16 -4.32 -5.13 11.38
CA ILE A 16 -4.37 -5.51 9.97
C ILE A 16 -4.27 -7.04 9.93
N ASP A 17 -5.37 -7.68 9.53
CA ASP A 17 -5.40 -9.12 9.31
C ASP A 17 -4.71 -9.42 7.98
N LEU A 18 -3.44 -9.80 8.06
CA LEU A 18 -2.63 -10.08 6.88
C LEU A 18 -3.12 -11.27 6.07
N LYS A 19 -4.00 -12.14 6.62
CA LYS A 19 -4.64 -13.18 5.80
C LYS A 19 -5.49 -12.56 4.69
N GLN A 20 -6.09 -11.40 4.96
CA GLN A 20 -6.83 -10.63 3.96
C GLN A 20 -5.92 -10.00 2.91
N LEU A 21 -4.59 -10.11 3.00
CA LEU A 21 -3.71 -9.63 1.94
C LEU A 21 -3.63 -10.62 0.77
N ASP A 22 -3.97 -11.90 0.99
CA ASP A 22 -3.80 -12.96 0.01
C ASP A 22 -4.63 -12.71 -1.27
N GLY A 23 -3.99 -12.95 -2.42
CA GLY A 23 -4.60 -12.81 -3.73
C GLY A 23 -4.05 -11.66 -4.58
N ASN A 24 -4.84 -11.29 -5.58
CA ASN A 24 -4.48 -10.32 -6.62
C ASN A 24 -5.11 -8.96 -6.33
N TRP A 25 -4.29 -7.91 -6.39
CA TRP A 25 -4.67 -6.53 -6.12
C TRP A 25 -4.32 -5.67 -7.31
N ARG A 26 -5.31 -5.11 -7.97
CA ARG A 26 -5.12 -4.22 -9.12
C ARG A 26 -4.86 -2.80 -8.65
N ILE A 27 -3.85 -2.16 -9.22
CA ILE A 27 -3.53 -0.76 -8.97
C ILE A 27 -4.59 0.10 -9.68
N THR A 28 -5.36 0.86 -8.90
CA THR A 28 -6.39 1.77 -9.44
C THR A 28 -5.92 3.22 -9.48
N ALA A 29 -5.04 3.59 -8.56
CA ALA A 29 -4.35 4.86 -8.58
C ALA A 29 -3.00 4.76 -7.87
N LEU A 30 -2.10 5.66 -8.22
CA LEU A 30 -0.81 5.78 -7.58
C LEU A 30 -0.47 7.26 -7.44
N TYR A 31 -0.17 7.68 -6.21
CA TYR A 31 0.12 9.05 -5.82
C TYR A 31 1.57 9.20 -5.40
N LYS A 32 2.20 10.33 -5.72
CA LYS A 32 3.53 10.67 -5.20
C LYS A 32 3.45 11.15 -3.76
N GLY A 33 4.41 10.75 -2.94
CA GLY A 33 4.54 11.17 -1.54
C GLY A 33 4.18 10.07 -0.54
N ASN A 34 4.00 10.47 0.72
CA ASN A 34 3.70 9.60 1.83
C ASN A 34 2.21 9.71 2.27
N TYR A 35 1.79 8.81 3.15
CA TYR A 35 0.41 8.67 3.57
C TYR A 35 -0.05 9.87 4.41
N GLU A 36 0.85 10.50 5.16
CA GLU A 36 0.50 11.70 5.93
C GLU A 36 0.01 12.81 4.99
N HIS A 37 0.77 13.06 3.91
CA HIS A 37 0.40 14.04 2.90
C HIS A 37 -0.88 13.62 2.15
N PHE A 38 -0.97 12.34 1.75
CA PHE A 38 -2.17 11.79 1.12
C PHE A 38 -3.42 11.95 1.99
N SER A 39 -3.34 11.66 3.29
CA SER A 39 -4.46 11.78 4.22
C SER A 39 -4.95 13.23 4.40
N LYS A 40 -4.05 14.21 4.22
CA LYS A 40 -4.41 15.64 4.24
C LYS A 40 -5.10 16.05 2.94
N MET A 41 -4.67 15.52 1.79
CA MET A 41 -5.35 15.69 0.50
C MET A 41 -6.76 15.08 0.50
N GLU A 42 -6.92 13.85 1.00
CA GLU A 42 -8.22 13.17 1.09
C GLU A 42 -9.21 13.92 1.99
N ARG A 43 -8.71 14.58 3.05
CA ARG A 43 -9.52 15.43 3.93
C ARG A 43 -9.77 16.84 3.38
N GLY A 44 -9.33 17.14 2.15
CA GLY A 44 -9.50 18.44 1.52
C GLY A 44 -8.63 19.57 2.12
N ALA A 45 -7.72 19.26 3.04
CA ALA A 45 -6.84 20.24 3.69
C ALA A 45 -5.68 20.69 2.78
N VAL A 46 -5.43 19.98 1.68
CA VAL A 46 -4.46 20.31 0.64
C VAL A 46 -5.13 20.07 -0.72
N ARG A 47 -4.89 20.94 -1.72
CA ARG A 47 -5.38 20.74 -3.09
C ARG A 47 -4.88 19.39 -3.62
N LYS A 48 -5.75 18.61 -4.27
CA LYS A 48 -5.38 17.41 -5.04
C LYS A 48 -4.42 17.83 -6.16
N THR A 49 -3.12 17.89 -5.87
CA THR A 49 -2.13 18.16 -6.89
C THR A 49 -1.97 16.90 -7.74
N ALA A 50 -2.10 17.08 -9.05
CA ALA A 50 -2.12 16.04 -10.07
C ALA A 50 -0.85 15.18 -10.00
N ASN A 51 -0.91 14.08 -9.25
CA ASN A 51 0.15 13.08 -9.19
C ASN A 51 -0.40 11.67 -9.39
N LEU A 52 -1.50 11.53 -10.15
CA LEU A 52 -1.90 10.22 -10.66
C LEU A 52 -0.84 9.76 -11.65
N TYR A 53 -0.09 8.72 -11.29
CA TYR A 53 0.56 7.90 -12.30
C TYR A 53 -0.52 7.42 -13.27
N ARG A 54 -0.40 7.83 -14.54
CA ARG A 54 -1.20 7.24 -15.62
C ARG A 54 -0.43 6.01 -16.07
N ASN A 55 -1.02 4.84 -15.83
CA ASN A 55 -0.52 3.58 -16.35
C ASN A 55 -0.23 3.74 -17.85
N ALA A 56 1.02 3.46 -18.25
CA ALA A 56 1.48 3.55 -19.62
C ALA A 56 1.10 2.33 -20.47
N CYS A 57 0.62 1.24 -19.83
CA CYS A 57 0.13 0.06 -20.52
C CYS A 57 -1.19 0.35 -21.24
N ALA A 58 -1.35 -0.21 -22.44
CA ALA A 58 -2.60 -0.11 -23.21
C ALA A 58 -3.80 -0.69 -22.43
N ASP A 59 -3.56 -1.73 -21.63
CA ASP A 59 -4.56 -2.35 -20.76
C ASP A 59 -4.26 -2.09 -19.27
N LYS A 60 -5.13 -1.31 -18.62
CA LYS A 60 -5.05 -0.98 -17.19
C LYS A 60 -5.25 -2.19 -16.26
N LYS A 61 -5.55 -3.37 -16.81
CA LYS A 61 -5.82 -4.59 -16.04
C LYS A 61 -4.56 -5.32 -15.59
N ASP A 62 -3.41 -4.94 -16.15
CA ASP A 62 -2.17 -5.71 -16.03
C ASP A 62 -1.29 -5.29 -14.85
N ASP A 63 -1.60 -4.17 -14.21
CA ASP A 63 -0.85 -3.64 -13.07
C ASP A 63 -1.39 -4.26 -11.77
N LEU A 64 -0.69 -5.30 -11.30
CA LEU A 64 -1.12 -6.09 -10.15
C LEU A 64 -0.01 -6.21 -9.11
N PHE A 65 -0.41 -6.22 -7.84
CA PHE A 65 0.31 -6.89 -6.77
C PHE A 65 -0.33 -8.25 -6.51
N ILE A 66 0.49 -9.30 -6.50
CA ILE A 66 0.04 -10.68 -6.29
C ILE A 66 0.72 -11.17 -5.01
N PHE A 67 -0.05 -11.25 -3.93
CA PHE A 67 0.44 -11.71 -2.63
C PHE A 67 0.09 -13.18 -2.42
N ASN A 68 1.07 -13.92 -1.87
CA ASN A 68 0.88 -15.26 -1.33
C ASN A 68 1.31 -15.23 0.14
N VAL A 69 0.31 -15.15 1.02
CA VAL A 69 0.55 -14.99 2.46
C VAL A 69 1.12 -16.28 3.05
N ALA A 70 0.64 -17.45 2.59
CA ALA A 70 1.11 -18.75 3.05
C ALA A 70 2.60 -18.98 2.78
N ARG A 71 3.11 -18.47 1.65
CA ARG A 71 4.54 -18.56 1.27
C ARG A 71 5.35 -17.33 1.65
N THR A 72 4.72 -16.31 2.26
CA THR A 72 5.33 -15.00 2.53
C THR A 72 6.05 -14.46 1.30
N THR A 73 5.41 -14.56 0.13
CA THR A 73 5.93 -14.01 -1.12
C THR A 73 4.97 -13.00 -1.73
N TYR A 74 5.50 -12.13 -2.57
CA TYR A 74 4.70 -11.32 -3.47
C TYR A 74 5.41 -11.19 -4.82
N ARG A 75 4.66 -10.91 -5.86
CA ARG A 75 5.17 -10.53 -7.18
C ARG A 75 4.32 -9.42 -7.76
N ARG A 76 4.84 -8.77 -8.80
CA ARG A 76 4.17 -7.68 -9.49
C ARG A 76 3.90 -8.10 -10.92
N SER A 77 2.82 -7.59 -11.49
CA SER A 77 2.57 -7.60 -12.92
C SER A 77 2.55 -6.16 -13.40
N HIS A 78 3.19 -5.88 -14.54
CA HIS A 78 3.15 -4.59 -15.22
C HIS A 78 3.18 -4.80 -16.72
N CYS A 79 2.19 -4.26 -17.44
CA CYS A 79 2.05 -4.43 -18.90
C CYS A 79 2.19 -5.90 -19.35
N GLY A 80 1.56 -6.83 -18.62
CA GLY A 80 1.60 -8.26 -18.87
C GLY A 80 2.90 -8.97 -18.42
N ILE A 81 3.91 -8.22 -18.00
CA ILE A 81 5.18 -8.77 -17.51
C ILE A 81 5.08 -9.04 -16.02
N VAL A 82 5.17 -10.31 -15.66
CA VAL A 82 5.16 -10.76 -14.27
C VAL A 82 6.58 -10.84 -13.74
N SER A 83 6.85 -10.17 -12.62
CA SER A 83 8.14 -10.22 -11.94
C SER A 83 8.35 -11.57 -11.23
N ASN A 84 9.61 -11.90 -10.95
CA ASN A 84 9.94 -12.98 -10.03
C ASN A 84 9.32 -12.72 -8.64
N ALA A 85 8.97 -13.81 -7.96
CA ALA A 85 8.47 -13.73 -6.60
C ALA A 85 9.57 -13.31 -5.63
N LYS A 86 9.25 -12.36 -4.74
CA LYS A 86 10.12 -11.88 -3.68
C LYS A 86 9.57 -12.32 -2.33
N LYS A 87 10.44 -12.82 -1.45
CA LYS A 87 10.08 -13.09 -0.05
C LYS A 87 9.96 -11.78 0.71
N TRP A 88 8.99 -11.71 1.61
CA TRP A 88 8.81 -10.59 2.53
C TRP A 88 8.79 -11.06 3.97
N THR A 89 9.30 -10.22 4.86
CA THR A 89 9.15 -10.36 6.30
C THR A 89 8.17 -9.31 6.83
N VAL A 90 7.52 -9.63 7.94
CA VAL A 90 6.50 -8.77 8.55
C VAL A 90 7.06 -8.07 9.76
N ASN A 91 7.13 -6.75 9.70
CA ASN A 91 7.47 -5.89 10.81
C ASN A 91 6.19 -5.21 11.31
N LYS A 92 5.64 -5.72 12.42
CA LYS A 92 4.48 -5.10 13.09
C LYS A 92 4.98 -3.98 13.99
N GLY A 93 4.87 -2.73 13.52
CA GLY A 93 5.25 -1.55 14.27
C GLY A 93 4.08 -0.96 15.06
N ARG A 94 4.36 0.07 15.88
CA ARG A 94 3.33 0.82 16.61
C ARG A 94 2.34 1.55 15.69
N THR A 95 2.74 1.80 14.44
CA THR A 95 2.01 2.63 13.46
C THR A 95 1.49 1.85 12.25
N GLY A 96 1.56 0.51 12.26
CA GLY A 96 1.04 -0.33 11.18
C GLY A 96 1.91 -1.56 10.91
N VAL A 97 1.70 -2.18 9.74
CA VAL A 97 2.46 -3.34 9.29
C VAL A 97 3.37 -2.92 8.13
N THR A 98 4.66 -3.23 8.24
CA THR A 98 5.63 -3.06 7.15
C THR A 98 6.05 -4.42 6.61
N LEU A 99 5.99 -4.58 5.31
CA LEU A 99 6.52 -5.72 4.56
C LEU A 99 7.91 -5.34 4.06
N THR A 100 8.94 -6.07 4.47
CA THR A 100 10.33 -5.78 4.07
C THR A 100 10.84 -6.89 3.18
N THR A 101 11.42 -6.54 2.03
CA THR A 101 11.97 -7.51 1.08
C THR A 101 13.44 -7.19 0.76
N PRO A 102 14.34 -8.19 0.81
CA PRO A 102 15.74 -7.98 0.45
C PRO A 102 15.92 -7.59 -1.03
N PRO A 103 16.93 -6.78 -1.39
CA PRO A 103 17.92 -6.21 -0.48
C PRO A 103 17.45 -4.99 0.31
N ASN A 104 16.45 -4.20 -0.11
CA ASN A 104 16.04 -2.97 0.62
C ASN A 104 14.62 -2.43 0.32
N GLU A 105 13.72 -3.17 -0.33
CA GLU A 105 12.37 -2.64 -0.59
C GLU A 105 11.50 -2.78 0.67
N SER A 106 10.96 -1.67 1.17
CA SER A 106 9.97 -1.67 2.27
C SER A 106 8.63 -1.13 1.78
N ILE A 107 7.57 -1.90 2.02
CA ILE A 107 6.20 -1.55 1.67
C ILE A 107 5.37 -1.58 2.95
N ARG A 108 4.85 -0.43 3.37
CA ARG A 108 3.94 -0.32 4.49
C ARG A 108 2.50 -0.56 4.05
N VAL A 109 1.82 -1.47 4.74
CA VAL A 109 0.38 -1.65 4.63
C VAL A 109 -0.30 -0.60 5.49
N VAL A 110 -0.91 0.38 4.84
CA VAL A 110 -1.56 1.51 5.50
C VAL A 110 -3.00 1.17 5.86
N LYS A 111 -3.72 0.58 4.92
CA LYS A 111 -5.11 0.15 5.08
C LYS A 111 -5.33 -1.14 4.32
N LEU A 112 -6.03 -2.08 4.94
CA LEU A 112 -6.43 -3.34 4.34
C LEU A 112 -7.88 -3.62 4.76
N THR A 113 -8.69 -3.96 3.77
CA THR A 113 -10.10 -4.36 3.91
C THR A 113 -10.37 -5.50 2.91
N ALA A 114 -11.61 -5.99 2.86
CA ALA A 114 -11.97 -7.06 1.92
C ALA A 114 -11.72 -6.68 0.45
N ASP A 115 -12.00 -5.43 0.07
CA ASP A 115 -11.98 -4.96 -1.32
C ASP A 115 -10.89 -3.91 -1.59
N LYS A 116 -10.39 -3.20 -0.57
CA LYS A 116 -9.41 -2.11 -0.72
C LYS A 116 -8.12 -2.35 0.05
N LEU A 117 -7.02 -1.99 -0.60
CA LEU A 117 -5.67 -2.00 -0.04
C LEU A 117 -4.99 -0.67 -0.36
N ILE A 118 -4.34 -0.09 0.65
CA ILE A 118 -3.47 1.08 0.50
C ILE A 118 -2.07 0.68 0.93
N LEU A 119 -1.12 0.80 0.00
CA LEU A 119 0.29 0.56 0.24
C LEU A 119 1.07 1.87 0.15
N GLU A 120 2.03 2.05 1.03
CA GLU A 120 3.02 3.12 1.00
C GLU A 120 4.41 2.49 0.80
N GLY A 121 5.15 2.87 -0.23
CA GLY A 121 6.46 2.30 -0.50
C GLY A 121 7.14 2.96 -1.67
N GLU A 122 8.32 2.48 -2.06
CA GLU A 122 9.01 3.02 -3.24
C GLU A 122 8.20 2.78 -4.52
N PHE A 123 8.30 3.70 -5.48
CA PHE A 123 7.78 3.53 -6.83
C PHE A 123 8.49 2.35 -7.50
N VAL A 124 7.75 1.28 -7.79
CA VAL A 124 8.29 0.07 -8.41
C VAL A 124 7.89 -0.12 -9.87
N PHE A 125 7.16 0.85 -10.44
CA PHE A 125 6.81 0.89 -11.85
C PHE A 125 7.37 2.18 -12.49
N ALA A 126 8.28 2.02 -13.44
CA ALA A 126 8.64 3.00 -14.47
C ALA A 126 9.17 4.40 -14.04
N VAL A 127 9.70 4.60 -12.83
CA VAL A 127 10.30 5.89 -12.45
C VAL A 127 11.83 5.76 -12.30
N PRO A 128 12.64 6.63 -12.95
CA PRO A 128 14.11 6.52 -12.94
C PRO A 128 14.78 6.87 -11.60
N LYS A 129 14.01 7.32 -10.59
CA LYS A 129 14.52 7.61 -9.25
C LYS A 129 13.59 7.00 -8.19
N PRO A 130 14.12 6.35 -7.14
CA PRO A 130 13.32 5.90 -6.01
C PRO A 130 12.58 7.10 -5.41
N GLN A 131 11.26 7.02 -5.39
CA GLN A 131 10.40 7.99 -4.72
C GLN A 131 9.41 7.20 -3.89
N THR A 132 8.98 7.73 -2.74
CA THR A 132 7.86 7.14 -2.01
C THR A 132 6.56 7.45 -2.75
N GLY A 133 5.72 6.44 -2.91
CA GLY A 133 4.40 6.53 -3.49
C GLY A 133 3.33 5.80 -2.69
N ILE A 134 2.09 6.22 -2.88
CA ILE A 134 0.89 5.60 -2.32
C ILE A 134 0.15 4.88 -3.43
N TYR A 135 0.06 3.56 -3.32
CA TYR A 135 -0.73 2.71 -4.20
C TYR A 135 -2.13 2.55 -3.61
N LEU A 136 -3.15 2.89 -4.38
CA LEU A 136 -4.52 2.47 -4.14
C LEU A 136 -4.77 1.23 -4.96
N LEU A 137 -5.20 0.16 -4.29
CA LEU A 137 -5.47 -1.10 -4.94
C LEU A 137 -6.85 -1.61 -4.58
N GLU A 138 -7.44 -2.30 -5.55
CA GLU A 138 -8.69 -3.01 -5.40
C GLU A 138 -8.45 -4.50 -5.60
N ARG A 139 -9.11 -5.32 -4.78
CA ARG A 139 -9.07 -6.76 -4.93
C ARG A 139 -9.69 -7.13 -6.27
N THR A 140 -8.96 -7.85 -7.11
CA THR A 140 -9.56 -8.44 -8.30
C THR A 140 -10.25 -9.73 -7.88
N SER A 141 -11.55 -9.85 -8.15
CA SER A 141 -12.21 -11.15 -8.20
C SER A 141 -11.40 -12.06 -9.13
N LYS A 142 -11.11 -13.28 -8.68
CA LYS A 142 -10.75 -14.35 -9.62
C LYS A 142 -11.93 -14.64 -10.52
#